data_AF-A0A399RW60-F1
#
_entry.id   AF-A0A399RW60-F1
#
_cell.length_a   1.000
_cell.length_b   1.000
_cell.length_c   1.000
_cell.angle_alpha   90.00
_cell.angle_beta   90.00
_cell.angle_gamma   90.00
#
_symmetry.space_group_name_H-M   'P 1'
#
loop_
_entity.id
_entity.type
_entity.pdbx_description
1 polymer ?
#
loop_
_entity_poly.entity_id
_entity_poly.type
_entity_poly.pdbx_seq_one_letter_code
_entity_poly.pdbx_strand_id
1 'polypeptide(L)' 'MKKLINEPRAVADEAVQGFAAAHPDLVVLSADPLFVRRADATRPGRVALVS' A
#
# COMPACT_ATOMS: atom_id res chain seq x y z
N MET A 1 6.37 -18.70 -18.72
CA MET A 1 6.32 -17.62 -17.71
C MET A 1 7.55 -17.68 -16.83
N LYS A 2 8.16 -16.54 -16.47
CA LYS A 2 9.28 -16.44 -15.50
C LYS A 2 8.94 -15.56 -14.29
N LYS A 3 7.70 -15.07 -14.19
CA LYS A 3 7.23 -14.15 -13.13
C LYS A 3 6.43 -14.94 -12.11
N LEU A 4 6.66 -14.64 -10.82
CA LEU A 4 5.88 -15.17 -9.70
C LEU A 4 4.66 -14.27 -9.50
N ILE A 5 3.62 -14.49 -10.31
CA ILE A 5 2.35 -13.76 -10.25
C ILE A 5 1.22 -14.73 -10.56
N ASN A 6 0.02 -14.46 -10.03
CA ASN A 6 -1.18 -15.21 -10.35
C ASN A 6 -1.80 -14.66 -11.64
N GLU A 7 -2.63 -13.63 -11.51
CA GLU A 7 -3.33 -13.00 -12.64
C GLU A 7 -2.72 -11.63 -12.96
N PRO A 8 -2.31 -11.35 -14.22
CA PRO A 8 -1.65 -10.09 -14.59
C PRO A 8 -2.42 -8.82 -14.20
N ARG A 9 -3.76 -8.88 -14.17
CA ARG A 9 -4.63 -7.76 -13.77
C ARG A 9 -4.68 -7.55 -12.26
N ALA A 10 -4.40 -8.58 -11.47
CA ALA A 10 -4.48 -8.56 -10.00
C ALA A 10 -3.13 -8.25 -9.34
N VAL A 11 -2.01 -8.27 -10.09
CA VAL A 11 -0.66 -8.14 -9.53
C VAL A 11 -0.49 -6.91 -8.64
N ALA A 12 -1.05 -5.76 -9.04
CA ALA A 12 -0.96 -4.55 -8.23
C ALA A 12 -1.68 -4.71 -6.89
N ASP A 13 -2.90 -5.22 -6.90
CA ASP A 13 -3.70 -5.42 -5.70
C ASP A 13 -3.04 -6.44 -4.77
N GLU A 14 -2.62 -7.59 -5.29
CA GLU A 14 -1.96 -8.66 -4.53
C GLU A 14 -0.65 -8.17 -3.91
N ALA A 15 0.17 -7.44 -4.67
CA ALA A 15 1.45 -6.92 -4.18
C ALA A 15 1.24 -5.87 -3.08
N VAL A 16 0.27 -4.96 -3.24
CA VAL A 16 -0.02 -3.92 -2.24
C VAL A 16 -0.65 -4.53 -0.97
N GLN A 17 -1.52 -5.53 -1.12
CA GLN A 17 -2.06 -6.28 0.02
C GLN A 17 -0.94 -7.00 0.79
N GLY A 18 -0.03 -7.67 0.08
CA GLY A 18 1.14 -8.31 0.68
C GLY A 18 2.06 -7.31 1.41
N PHE A 19 2.31 -6.14 0.81
CA PHE A 19 3.09 -5.07 1.43
C PHE A 19 2.44 -4.56 2.73
N ALA A 20 1.13 -4.31 2.72
CA ALA A 20 0.41 -3.87 3.92
C ALA A 20 0.41 -4.95 5.02
N ALA A 21 0.26 -6.21 4.66
CA ALA A 21 0.33 -7.33 5.59
C ALA A 21 1.73 -7.53 6.20
N ALA A 22 2.79 -7.22 5.45
CA ALA A 22 4.17 -7.32 5.92
C ALA A 22 4.58 -6.16 6.85
N HIS A 23 3.91 -5.01 6.76
CA HIS A 23 4.25 -3.79 7.51
C HIS A 23 3.03 -3.15 8.22
N PRO A 24 2.28 -3.93 9.03
CA PRO A 24 1.03 -3.46 9.64
C PRO A 24 1.25 -2.35 10.68
N ASP A 25 2.48 -2.20 11.19
CA ASP A 25 2.91 -1.16 12.11
C ASP A 25 3.23 0.17 11.41
N LEU A 26 3.52 0.15 10.11
CA LEU A 26 3.97 1.34 9.36
C LEU A 26 2.92 1.89 8.40
N VAL A 27 2.07 1.04 7.82
CA VAL A 27 1.17 1.44 6.74
C VAL A 27 -0.25 0.94 6.91
N VAL A 28 -1.19 1.68 6.33
CA VAL A 28 -2.61 1.32 6.25
C VAL A 28 -3.03 1.36 4.79
N LEU A 29 -3.65 0.28 4.33
CA LEU A 29 -4.21 0.12 2.99
C LEU A 29 -5.66 0.62 2.93
N SER A 30 -5.96 1.44 1.93
CA SER A 30 -7.31 1.60 1.40
C SER A 30 -7.40 0.79 0.11
N ALA A 31 -8.37 -0.13 0.03
CA ALA A 31 -8.52 -1.00 -1.14
C ALA A 31 -9.40 -0.36 -2.24
N ASP A 32 -10.32 0.54 -1.86
CA ASP A 32 -11.23 1.20 -2.80
C ASP A 32 -11.55 2.63 -2.30
N PRO A 33 -10.90 3.68 -2.87
CA PRO A 33 -9.88 3.62 -3.91
C PRO A 33 -8.55 3.04 -3.39
N LEU A 34 -7.75 2.46 -4.28
CA LEU A 34 -6.46 1.86 -3.95
C LEU A 34 -5.41 2.92 -3.63
N PHE A 35 -5.01 3.02 -2.36
CA PHE A 35 -3.84 3.80 -1.94
C PHE A 35 -3.28 3.29 -0.61
N VAL A 36 -2.02 3.62 -0.34
CA VAL A 36 -1.36 3.33 0.93
C VAL A 36 -1.00 4.63 1.61
N ARG A 37 -1.26 4.72 2.91
CA ARG A 37 -0.78 5.82 3.75
C ARG A 37 0.06 5.27 4.89
N ARG A 38 0.85 6.14 5.52
CA ARG A 38 1.47 5.84 6.81
C ARG A 38 0.38 5.58 7.86
N ALA A 39 0.63 4.63 8.76
CA ALA A 39 -0.26 4.33 9.88
C ALA A 39 -0.46 5.57 10.76
N ASP A 40 0.64 6.24 11.10
CA ASP A 40 0.64 7.54 11.76
C ASP A 40 0.21 8.67 10.83
N ALA A 41 -0.55 9.62 11.39
CA ALA A 41 -0.91 10.85 10.71
C ALA A 41 0.31 11.79 10.51
N THR A 42 0.21 12.67 9.53
CA THR A 42 1.14 13.79 9.39
C THR A 42 1.11 14.63 10.67
N ARG A 43 2.29 14.91 11.23
CA ARG A 43 2.40 15.68 12.47
C ARG A 43 1.81 17.09 12.28
N PRO A 44 1.12 17.67 13.28
CA PRO A 44 0.63 19.04 13.22
C PRO A 44 1.74 20.03 12.83
N GLY A 45 1.41 20.98 11.95
CA GLY A 45 2.36 21.98 11.44
C GLY A 45 3.38 21.45 10.42
N ARG A 46 3.24 20.20 9.95
CA ARG A 46 4.04 19.65 8.84
C ARG A 46 3.21 19.51 7.57
N VAL A 47 3.87 19.67 6.42
CA VAL A 47 3.28 19.44 5.09
C VAL A 47 3.27 17.95 4.78
N ALA A 48 2.13 17.43 4.30
CA ALA A 48 2.03 16.05 3.83
C ALA A 48 2.62 15.91 2.42
N LEU A 49 3.33 14.81 2.16
CA LEU A 49 3.89 14.48 0.85
C LEU A 49 3.17 13.27 0.28
N VAL A 50 2.80 13.33 -1.00
CA VAL A 50 2.04 12.31 -1.73
C VAL A 50 2.63 12.15 -3.13
N SER A 51 2.67 10.92 -3.66
CA SER A 51 3.12 10.55 -5.02
C SER A 51 2.29 9.42 -5.58
#